data_AF-A0A0F8YLB9-F1
#
_entry.id   AF-A0A0F8YLB9-F1
#
_cell.length_a   1.000
_cell.length_b   1.000
_cell.length_c   1.000
_cell.angle_alpha   90.00
_cell.angle_beta   90.00
_cell.angle_gamma   90.00
#
_symmetry.space_group_name_H-M   'P 1'
#
loop_
_entity.id
_entity.type
_entity.pdbx_description
1 polymer ?
#
loop_
_entity_poly.entity_id
_entity_poly.type
_entity_poly.pdbx_seq_one_letter_code
_entity_poly.pdbx_strand_id
1 'polypeptide(L)'
;MFCAYIQGLKGDLECTIQPWRKEKSLQQLRYIHGIVFVLCSQASGYTVNEVKGLLKGEFLTEYVVSKTTGKEISIVKSLADLTMKEMRQFIEDVIILAAKQWSCVIPSSDEATY
;
A
#
# COMPACT_ATOMS: atom_id res chain seq x y z
N MET A 1 17.76 13.09 -20.72
CA MET A 1 17.25 12.31 -21.87
C MET A 1 15.73 12.40 -22.09
N PHE A 2 14.90 12.77 -21.10
CA PHE A 2 13.44 12.92 -21.29
C PHE A 2 13.00 14.05 -22.26
N CYS A 3 13.80 15.12 -22.39
CA CYS A 3 13.45 16.29 -23.21
C CYS A 3 13.31 15.99 -24.73
N ALA A 4 14.05 15.01 -25.24
CA ALA A 4 14.03 14.68 -26.67
C ALA A 4 12.82 13.83 -27.08
N TYR A 5 12.24 13.06 -26.16
CA TYR A 5 11.15 12.12 -26.47
C TYR A 5 9.79 12.82 -26.57
N ILE A 6 9.58 13.90 -25.81
CA ILE A 6 8.34 14.69 -25.84
C ILE A 6 8.17 15.45 -27.16
N GLN A 7 9.29 15.81 -27.83
CA GLN A 7 9.27 16.59 -29.07
C GLN A 7 8.73 15.83 -30.30
N GLY A 8 8.63 14.50 -30.23
CA GLY A 8 8.19 13.66 -31.37
C GLY A 8 6.71 13.27 -31.37
N LEU A 9 5.96 13.60 -30.31
CA LEU A 9 4.58 13.16 -30.17
C LEU A 9 3.60 14.23 -30.67
N LYS A 10 2.72 13.86 -31.61
CA LYS A 10 1.63 14.71 -32.10
C LYS A 10 0.32 14.33 -31.40
N GLY A 11 -0.29 15.30 -30.72
CA GLY A 11 -1.57 15.18 -30.02
C GLY A 11 -1.59 16.00 -28.73
N ASP A 12 -2.78 16.20 -28.15
CA ASP A 12 -2.90 16.82 -26.82
C ASP A 12 -2.45 15.79 -25.77
N LEU A 13 -1.31 16.05 -25.14
CA LEU A 13 -0.73 15.20 -24.11
C LEU A 13 -0.71 15.93 -22.78
N GLU A 14 -1.24 15.29 -21.75
CA GLU A 14 -1.16 15.78 -20.38
C GLU A 14 0.11 15.22 -19.73
N CYS A 15 1.08 16.09 -19.46
CA CYS A 15 2.30 15.73 -18.74
C CYS A 15 2.25 16.31 -17.33
N THR A 16 2.24 15.43 -16.32
CA THR A 16 2.33 15.83 -14.91
C THR A 16 3.76 15.63 -14.41
N ILE A 17 4.44 16.73 -14.05
CA ILE A 17 5.77 16.69 -13.45
C ILE A 17 5.58 16.55 -11.93
N GLN A 18 6.09 15.46 -11.35
CA GLN A 18 6.02 15.20 -9.92
C GLN A 18 7.44 15.13 -9.31
N PRO A 19 7.61 15.50 -8.03
CA PRO A 19 8.89 15.35 -7.34
C PRO A 19 9.30 13.87 -7.31
N TRP A 20 10.56 13.60 -7.63
CA TRP A 20 11.08 12.24 -7.61
C TRP A 20 11.00 11.66 -6.20
N ARG A 21 10.23 10.59 -6.05
CA ARG A 21 10.22 9.75 -4.85
C ARG A 21 10.72 8.38 -5.25
N LYS A 22 11.46 7.73 -4.34
CA LYS A 22 11.79 6.32 -4.52
C LYS A 22 10.49 5.52 -4.47
N GLU A 23 10.00 5.16 -5.64
CA GLU A 23 8.76 4.41 -5.78
C GLU A 23 8.90 3.06 -5.06
N LYS A 24 7.76 2.56 -4.58
CA LYS A 24 7.68 1.21 -4.04
C LYS A 24 8.11 0.23 -5.11
N SER A 25 8.79 -0.84 -4.73
CA SER A 25 9.11 -1.85 -5.74
C SER A 25 7.79 -2.47 -6.22
N LEU A 26 7.66 -2.68 -7.53
CA LEU A 26 6.53 -3.42 -8.10
C LEU A 26 6.39 -4.80 -7.44
N GLN A 27 7.48 -5.38 -6.96
CA GLN A 27 7.50 -6.63 -6.21
C GLN A 27 6.77 -6.52 -4.87
N GLN A 28 6.96 -5.44 -4.10
CA GLN A 28 6.23 -5.22 -2.84
C GLN A 28 4.72 -5.09 -3.08
N LEU A 29 4.33 -4.37 -4.13
CA LEU A 29 2.91 -4.23 -4.50
C LEU A 29 2.31 -5.56 -4.95
N ARG A 30 3.01 -6.34 -5.78
CA ARG A 30 2.53 -7.67 -6.18
C ARG A 30 2.43 -8.62 -5.00
N TYR A 31 3.40 -8.60 -4.10
CA TYR A 31 3.43 -9.45 -2.92
C TYR A 31 2.25 -9.16 -1.99
N ILE A 32 2.01 -7.88 -1.67
CA ILE A 32 0.93 -7.54 -0.75
C ILE A 32 -0.46 -7.82 -1.34
N HIS A 33 -0.66 -7.49 -2.62
CA HIS A 33 -1.95 -7.68 -3.28
C HIS A 33 -2.22 -9.14 -3.67
N GLY A 34 -1.19 -9.86 -4.12
CA GLY A 34 -1.31 -11.22 -4.65
C GLY A 34 -1.20 -12.32 -3.59
N ILE A 35 -0.46 -12.08 -2.51
CA ILE A 35 -0.19 -13.10 -1.49
C ILE A 35 -0.84 -12.69 -0.17
N VAL A 36 -0.41 -11.56 0.41
CA VAL A 36 -0.79 -11.17 1.78
C VAL A 36 -2.30 -11.06 1.93
N PHE A 37 -2.96 -10.22 1.12
CA PHE A 37 -4.41 -10.03 1.25
C PHE A 37 -5.22 -11.28 0.89
N VAL A 38 -4.72 -12.13 0.00
CA VAL A 38 -5.39 -13.37 -0.40
C VAL A 38 -5.33 -14.39 0.74
N LEU A 39 -4.16 -14.60 1.33
CA LEU A 39 -4.00 -15.51 2.47
C LEU A 39 -4.78 -15.04 3.69
N CYS A 40 -4.72 -13.74 4.00
CA CYS A 40 -5.53 -13.15 5.06
C CYS A 40 -7.03 -13.32 4.79
N SER A 41 -7.49 -13.16 3.54
CA SER A 41 -8.90 -13.38 3.15
C SER A 41 -9.32 -14.83 3.37
N GLN A 42 -8.49 -15.79 2.96
CA GLN A 42 -8.74 -17.22 3.17
C GLN A 42 -8.78 -17.60 4.65
N ALA A 43 -7.89 -17.03 5.47
CA ALA A 43 -7.79 -17.36 6.89
C ALA A 43 -8.87 -16.67 7.75
N SER A 44 -9.29 -15.47 7.36
CA SER A 44 -10.25 -14.66 8.13
C SER A 44 -11.71 -14.86 7.72
N GLY A 45 -11.96 -15.39 6.52
CA GLY A 45 -13.29 -15.51 5.94
C GLY A 45 -13.86 -14.22 5.33
N TYR A 46 -13.12 -13.10 5.43
CA TYR A 46 -13.48 -11.84 4.78
C TYR A 46 -13.07 -11.84 3.32
N THR A 47 -13.69 -10.97 2.52
CA THR A 47 -13.23 -10.70 1.16
C THR A 47 -11.90 -9.95 1.16
N VAL A 48 -11.12 -10.08 0.08
CA VAL A 48 -9.85 -9.36 -0.10
C VAL A 48 -9.99 -7.85 0.08
N ASN A 49 -11.11 -7.26 -0.36
CA ASN A 49 -11.38 -5.83 -0.22
C ASN A 49 -11.65 -5.43 1.23
N GLU A 50 -12.39 -6.25 1.97
CA GLU A 50 -12.66 -6.03 3.41
C GLU A 50 -11.39 -6.18 4.23
N VAL A 51 -10.59 -7.22 3.97
CA VAL A 51 -9.27 -7.41 4.61
C VAL A 51 -8.38 -6.20 4.35
N LYS A 52 -8.31 -5.74 3.10
CA LYS A 52 -7.55 -4.54 2.75
C LYS A 52 -8.05 -3.31 3.51
N GLY A 53 -9.37 -3.12 3.62
CA GLY A 53 -9.96 -2.03 4.40
C GLY A 53 -9.61 -2.12 5.88
N LEU A 54 -9.73 -3.31 6.47
CA LEU A 54 -9.47 -3.60 7.87
C LEU A 54 -8.00 -3.36 8.22
N LEU A 55 -7.07 -3.97 7.47
CA LEU A 55 -5.63 -3.81 7.72
C LEU A 55 -5.17 -2.37 7.55
N LYS A 56 -5.73 -1.65 6.56
CA LYS A 56 -5.46 -0.21 6.42
C LYS A 56 -6.00 0.59 7.61
N GLY A 57 -7.20 0.27 8.10
CA GLY A 57 -7.78 0.92 9.28
C GLY A 57 -6.94 0.66 10.53
N GLU A 58 -6.37 -0.53 10.67
CA GLU A 58 -5.59 -0.91 11.84
C GLU A 58 -4.23 -0.20 11.89
N PHE A 59 -3.51 -0.15 10.77
CA PHE A 59 -2.10 0.28 10.76
C PHE A 59 -1.87 1.64 10.09
N LEU A 60 -2.78 2.13 9.26
CA LEU A 60 -2.61 3.34 8.46
C LEU A 60 -3.57 4.48 8.84
N THR A 61 -4.20 4.39 10.01
CA THR A 61 -5.06 5.45 10.53
C THR A 61 -4.22 6.54 11.22
N GLU A 62 -4.34 7.77 10.73
CA GLU A 62 -3.73 8.95 11.34
C GLU A 62 -4.81 9.91 11.80
N TYR A 63 -4.59 10.55 12.96
CA TYR A 63 -5.48 11.58 13.47
C TYR A 63 -4.97 12.94 13.03
N VAL A 64 -5.77 13.65 12.24
CA VAL A 64 -5.46 15.00 11.77
C VAL A 64 -6.44 15.98 12.39
N VAL A 65 -5.91 17.05 12.97
CA VAL A 65 -6.74 18.15 13.46
C VAL A 65 -7.24 18.95 12.27
N SER A 66 -8.55 18.98 12.07
CA SER A 66 -9.18 19.79 11.04
C SER A 66 -8.94 21.27 11.31
N LYS A 67 -8.28 21.95 10.36
CA LYS A 67 -8.03 23.40 10.44
C LYS A 67 -9.31 24.23 10.47
N THR A 68 -10.42 23.67 10.00
CA THR A 68 -11.71 24.37 9.89
C THR A 68 -12.59 24.18 11.13
N THR A 69 -12.56 23.01 11.75
CA THR A 69 -13.47 22.67 12.87
C THR A 69 -12.74 22.46 14.20
N GLY A 70 -11.41 22.40 14.22
CA GLY A 70 -10.62 22.13 15.42
C GLY A 70 -10.80 20.71 15.97
N LYS A 71 -11.54 19.85 15.28
CA LYS A 71 -11.81 18.46 15.69
C LYS A 71 -10.76 17.53 15.10
N GLU A 72 -10.39 16.51 15.88
CA GLU A 72 -9.58 15.39 15.39
C GLU A 72 -10.42 14.51 14.46
N ILE A 73 -9.92 14.29 13.26
CA ILE A 73 -10.54 13.42 12.25
C ILE A 73 -9.55 12.30 11.96
N SER A 74 -10.01 11.06 12.04
CA SER A 74 -9.23 9.90 11.61
C SER A 74 -9.24 9.80 10.08
N ILE A 75 -8.05 9.76 9.48
CA ILE A 75 -7.84 9.61 8.04
C ILE A 75 -7.03 8.34 7.82
N VAL A 76 -7.57 7.44 6.99
CA VAL A 76 -6.86 6.22 6.59
C VAL A 76 -5.99 6.53 5.37
N LYS A 77 -4.67 6.45 5.53
CA LYS A 77 -3.73 6.68 4.41
C LYS A 77 -3.94 5.67 3.28
N SER A 78 -3.71 6.11 2.05
CA SER A 78 -3.68 5.20 0.91
C SER A 78 -2.39 4.39 0.90
N LEU A 79 -2.45 3.14 0.44
CA LEU A 79 -1.24 2.37 0.15
C LEU A 79 -0.40 3.11 -0.90
N ALA A 80 -1.03 3.85 -1.84
CA ALA A 80 -0.33 4.62 -2.86
C ALA A 80 0.59 5.70 -2.27
N ASP A 81 0.25 6.25 -1.11
CA ASP A 81 0.98 7.37 -0.51
C ASP A 81 2.18 6.93 0.34
N LEU A 82 2.28 5.64 0.66
CA LEU A 82 3.36 5.11 1.50
C LEU A 82 4.72 5.17 0.78
N THR A 83 5.77 5.41 1.55
CA THR A 83 7.15 5.21 1.12
C THR A 83 7.50 3.71 1.10
N MET A 84 8.62 3.35 0.46
CA MET A 84 9.14 1.98 0.48
C MET A 84 9.36 1.45 1.91
N LYS A 85 9.81 2.31 2.83
CA LYS A 85 10.05 1.96 4.24
C LYS A 85 8.75 1.71 4.98
N GLU A 86 7.77 2.60 4.82
CA GLU A 86 6.44 2.45 5.44
C GLU A 86 5.70 1.23 4.89
N MET A 87 5.82 0.95 3.58
CA MET A 87 5.25 -0.26 2.98
C MET A 87 5.88 -1.54 3.55
N ARG A 88 7.20 -1.56 3.75
CA ARG A 88 7.88 -2.71 4.37
C ARG A 88 7.39 -2.94 5.80
N GLN A 89 7.33 -1.88 6.59
CA GLN A 89 6.83 -1.95 7.98
C GLN A 89 5.38 -2.45 8.01
N PHE A 90 4.51 -1.89 7.15
CA PHE A 90 3.13 -2.31 7.04
C PHE A 90 2.99 -3.81 6.73
N ILE A 91 3.80 -4.33 5.80
CA ILE A 91 3.81 -5.76 5.47
C ILE A 91 4.21 -6.60 6.69
N GLU A 92 5.28 -6.22 7.39
CA GLU A 92 5.74 -6.94 8.59
C GLU A 92 4.68 -6.95 9.69
N ASP A 93 4.03 -5.81 9.95
CA ASP A 93 2.96 -5.68 10.94
C ASP A 93 1.75 -6.54 10.58
N VAL A 94 1.38 -6.59 9.29
CA VAL A 94 0.30 -7.44 8.79
C VAL A 94 0.63 -8.93 8.95
N ILE A 95 1.87 -9.35 8.68
CA ILE A 95 2.29 -10.75 8.86
C ILE A 95 2.18 -11.14 10.34
N ILE A 96 2.64 -10.27 11.24
CA ILE A 96 2.55 -10.49 12.69
C ILE A 96 1.09 -10.59 13.13
N LEU A 97 0.22 -9.70 12.65
CA LEU A 97 -1.19 -9.74 12.99
C LEU A 97 -1.89 -10.97 12.42
N ALA A 98 -1.60 -11.35 11.17
CA ALA A 98 -2.17 -12.54 10.56
C ALA A 98 -1.78 -13.83 11.30
N ALA A 99 -0.52 -13.92 11.75
CA ALA A 99 -0.05 -15.03 12.57
C ALA A 99 -0.74 -15.08 13.95
N LYS A 100 -0.98 -13.92 14.58
CA LYS A 100 -1.62 -13.84 15.90
C LYS A 100 -3.13 -14.07 15.84
N GLN A 101 -3.81 -13.40 14.91
CA GLN A 101 -5.27 -13.33 14.85
C GLN A 101 -5.89 -14.53 14.14
N TRP A 102 -5.26 -14.96 13.03
CA TRP A 102 -5.82 -15.97 12.14
C TRP A 102 -4.97 -17.24 12.08
N SER A 103 -3.91 -17.33 12.88
CA SER A 103 -2.95 -18.44 12.86
C SER A 103 -2.43 -18.74 11.45
N CYS A 104 -2.33 -17.70 10.61
CA CYS A 104 -1.92 -17.81 9.21
C CYS A 104 -0.43 -17.46 9.08
N VAL A 105 0.35 -18.39 8.52
CA VAL A 105 1.76 -18.17 8.21
C VAL A 105 1.88 -17.63 6.80
N ILE A 106 2.27 -16.36 6.69
CA ILE A 106 2.48 -15.69 5.40
C ILE A 106 3.97 -15.80 5.06
N PRO A 107 4.34 -16.35 3.87
CA PRO A 107 5.73 -16.51 3.47
C PRO A 107 6.39 -15.15 3.26
N SER A 108 7.69 -15.01 3.55
CA SER A 108 8.36 -13.71 3.42
C SER A 108 8.47 -13.23 1.96
N SER A 109 8.59 -11.92 1.77
CA SER A 109 8.80 -11.29 0.45
C SER A 109 10.01 -11.88 -0.31
N ASP A 110 11.05 -12.31 0.43
CA ASP A 110 12.30 -12.79 -0.17
C ASP A 110 12.23 -14.28 -0.54
N GLU A 111 11.34 -15.06 0.10
CA GLU A 111 11.06 -16.47 -0.25
C GLU A 111 10.02 -16.62 -1.36
N ALA A 112 9.22 -15.58 -1.61
CA ALA A 112 8.25 -15.52 -2.69
C ALA A 112 8.98 -15.41 -4.05
N THR A 113 9.53 -16.54 -4.50
CA THR A 113 10.12 -16.70 -5.82
C THR A 113 9.01 -16.57 -6.85
N TYR A 114 9.04 -15.51 -7.66
CA TYR A 114 8.15 -15.30 -8.81
C TYR A 114 8.62 -16.10 -10.01
#